data_AF-A0A925GN41-F1
#
_entry.id   AF-A0A925GN41-F1
#
_cell.length_a   1.000
_cell.length_b   1.000
_cell.length_c   1.000
_cell.angle_alpha   90.00
_cell.angle_beta   90.00
_cell.angle_gamma   90.00
#
_symmetry.space_group_name_H-M   'P 1'
#
loop_
_entity.id
_entity.type
_entity.pdbx_description
1 polymer ?
#
loop_
_entity_poly.entity_id
_entity_poly.type
_entity_poly.pdbx_seq_one_letter_code
_entity_poly.pdbx_strand_id
1 'polypeptide(L)'
;MTDKKPFEIARETLKQLTARKMVPTPTNYQTIYNEIAGIPQQQPFPADTLRDISKALPAKTPGQQKQKGLLDYAIDRLNWEGVKTALVAYGGFVPTTPEAAGTTEASVVANGAAASASASMLSAEFMGQMGKMIEYLQPALGNDDERLVEQTATLLKALRQPKVDMAAVKLMLVNYSYRLSFAAEDQAEIKKTLLKLLHLVFENIAELGVEEQWLKGQMDALMTAASPPLTLRRLDDVERRLKDVIFKQKDAHAKAVALQKEMRQMLATFIDRLAQMSQSSGTFQEKLEDSARQIEQAKSIAEIAPVLKEVVGATRSMAQESQVVRDELRSMREQASSDEAELAKLHRELDRISTQARHDPLTGALNRKGLDEALNREVS
;
A
#
# COMPACT_ATOMS: atom_id res chain seq x y z
N MET A 1 -19.61 -15.88 1.66
CA MET A 1 -19.17 -16.21 0.30
C MET A 1 -18.84 -17.69 0.32
N THR A 2 -19.72 -18.52 -0.23
CA THR A 2 -19.63 -19.98 -0.10
C THR A 2 -18.54 -20.49 -1.05
N ASP A 3 -17.50 -21.15 -0.52
CA ASP A 3 -16.35 -21.74 -1.23
C ASP A 3 -16.70 -22.94 -2.14
N LYS A 4 -17.95 -23.07 -2.59
CA LYS A 4 -18.39 -24.21 -3.41
C LYS A 4 -18.01 -23.99 -4.88
N LYS A 5 -17.39 -25.00 -5.49
CA LYS A 5 -17.02 -24.95 -6.91
C LYS A 5 -18.28 -24.92 -7.80
N PRO A 6 -18.28 -24.25 -8.96
CA PRO A 6 -19.49 -24.06 -9.80
C PRO A 6 -20.23 -25.34 -10.19
N PHE A 7 -19.52 -26.46 -10.38
CA PHE A 7 -20.14 -27.75 -10.73
C PHE A 7 -20.90 -28.39 -9.55
N GLU A 8 -20.50 -28.09 -8.31
CA GLU A 8 -21.15 -28.60 -7.09
C GLU A 8 -22.48 -27.89 -6.86
N ILE A 9 -22.50 -26.57 -7.09
CA ILE A 9 -23.70 -25.75 -7.08
C ILE A 9 -24.70 -26.28 -8.13
N ALA A 10 -24.24 -26.54 -9.36
CA ALA A 10 -25.07 -27.10 -10.43
C ALA A 10 -25.65 -28.49 -10.10
N ARG A 11 -24.93 -29.32 -9.33
CA ARG A 11 -25.44 -30.63 -8.89
C ARG A 11 -26.49 -30.48 -7.79
N GLU A 12 -26.27 -29.55 -6.86
CA GLU A 12 -27.23 -29.23 -5.80
C GLU A 12 -28.52 -28.62 -6.35
N THR A 13 -28.46 -27.79 -7.40
CA THR A 13 -29.65 -27.20 -8.03
C THR A 13 -30.55 -28.25 -8.66
N LEU A 14 -29.98 -29.19 -9.42
CA LEU A 14 -30.76 -30.30 -10.02
C LEU A 14 -31.41 -31.18 -8.96
N LYS A 15 -30.70 -31.42 -7.85
CA LYS A 15 -31.21 -32.17 -6.69
C LYS A 15 -32.36 -31.40 -6.01
N GLN A 16 -32.25 -30.09 -5.88
CA GLN A 16 -33.33 -29.26 -5.32
C GLN A 16 -34.52 -29.12 -6.26
N LEU A 17 -34.30 -29.05 -7.57
CA LEU A 17 -35.35 -28.93 -8.58
C LEU A 17 -36.22 -30.19 -8.64
N THR A 18 -35.59 -31.36 -8.52
CA THR A 18 -36.27 -32.66 -8.38
C THR A 18 -36.95 -32.81 -7.02
N ALA A 19 -36.31 -32.41 -5.91
CA ALA A 19 -36.92 -32.45 -4.58
C ALA A 19 -38.15 -31.53 -4.45
N ARG A 20 -38.11 -30.33 -5.07
CA ARG A 20 -39.22 -29.37 -5.12
C ARG A 20 -40.28 -29.72 -6.19
N LYS A 21 -40.13 -30.84 -6.91
CA LYS A 21 -41.03 -31.29 -8.01
C LYS A 21 -41.33 -30.20 -9.04
N MET A 22 -40.37 -29.32 -9.32
CA MET A 22 -40.53 -28.27 -10.32
C MET A 22 -40.17 -28.78 -11.70
N VAL A 23 -40.85 -28.26 -12.73
CA VAL A 23 -40.52 -28.60 -14.13
C VAL A 23 -39.12 -28.06 -14.43
N PRO A 24 -38.23 -28.82 -15.08
CA PRO A 24 -36.87 -28.39 -15.42
C PRO A 24 -36.90 -27.37 -16.57
N THR A 25 -37.41 -26.17 -16.28
CA THR A 25 -37.34 -25.01 -17.17
C THR A 25 -36.07 -24.22 -16.89
N PRO A 26 -35.51 -23.53 -17.90
CA PRO A 26 -34.32 -22.69 -17.73
C PRO A 26 -34.49 -21.65 -16.60
N THR A 27 -35.68 -21.09 -16.45
CA THR A 27 -36.03 -20.10 -15.41
C THR A 27 -35.98 -20.70 -14.01
N ASN A 28 -36.53 -21.90 -13.80
CA ASN A 28 -36.54 -22.56 -12.49
C ASN A 28 -35.14 -22.99 -12.07
N TYR A 29 -34.33 -23.46 -13.03
CA TYR A 29 -32.93 -23.80 -12.79
C TYR A 29 -32.13 -22.56 -12.37
N GLN A 30 -32.25 -21.45 -13.10
CA GLN A 30 -31.55 -20.21 -12.81
C GLN A 30 -31.93 -19.63 -11.44
N THR A 31 -33.21 -19.75 -11.06
CA THR A 31 -33.72 -19.29 -9.75
C THR A 31 -33.06 -20.04 -8.60
N ILE A 32 -33.08 -21.37 -8.65
CA ILE A 32 -32.48 -22.21 -7.60
C ILE A 32 -30.95 -22.10 -7.61
N TYR A 33 -30.33 -21.98 -8.80
CA TYR A 33 -28.88 -21.78 -8.92
C TYR A 33 -28.43 -20.50 -8.26
N ASN A 34 -29.12 -19.39 -8.52
CA ASN A 34 -28.81 -18.11 -7.92
C ASN A 34 -29.10 -18.09 -6.41
N GLU A 35 -30.15 -18.80 -5.95
CA GLU A 35 -30.46 -19.02 -4.52
C GLU A 35 -29.32 -19.76 -3.78
N ILE A 36 -28.79 -20.84 -4.37
CA ILE A 36 -27.70 -21.64 -3.76
C ILE A 36 -26.35 -20.93 -3.86
N ALA A 37 -26.09 -20.23 -4.97
CA ALA A 37 -24.86 -19.48 -5.19
C ALA A 37 -24.79 -18.15 -4.42
N GLY A 38 -25.90 -17.69 -3.82
CA GLY A 38 -25.98 -16.38 -3.16
C GLY A 38 -25.89 -15.20 -4.13
N ILE A 39 -26.18 -15.42 -5.42
CA ILE A 39 -26.16 -14.38 -6.45
C ILE A 39 -27.55 -13.74 -6.50
N PRO A 40 -27.67 -12.41 -6.40
CA PRO A 40 -28.96 -11.74 -6.46
C PRO A 40 -29.64 -12.02 -7.81
N GLN A 41 -30.89 -12.51 -7.77
CA GLN A 41 -31.71 -12.70 -8.97
C GLN A 41 -31.98 -11.35 -9.64
N GLN A 42 -31.34 -11.08 -10.77
CA GLN A 42 -31.71 -9.99 -11.66
C GLN A 42 -32.64 -10.56 -12.74
N GLN A 43 -33.89 -10.09 -12.78
CA GLN A 43 -34.79 -10.41 -13.88
C GLN A 43 -34.18 -9.89 -15.19
N PRO A 44 -34.23 -10.66 -16.30
CA PRO A 44 -33.70 -10.19 -17.58
C PRO A 44 -34.44 -8.94 -18.00
N PHE A 45 -33.67 -7.88 -18.29
CA PHE A 45 -34.21 -6.58 -18.69
C PHE A 45 -34.85 -6.70 -20.10
N PRO A 46 -36.17 -6.49 -20.25
CA PRO A 46 -36.87 -6.79 -21.49
C PRO A 46 -36.75 -5.62 -22.49
N ALA A 47 -35.51 -5.39 -22.97
CA ALA A 47 -35.13 -4.24 -23.78
C ALA A 47 -36.00 -4.06 -25.04
N ASP A 48 -36.34 -5.15 -25.73
CA ASP A 48 -37.10 -5.09 -26.98
C ASP A 48 -38.54 -4.59 -26.75
N THR A 49 -39.22 -5.10 -25.71
CA THR A 49 -40.58 -4.66 -25.35
C THR A 49 -40.61 -3.18 -24.93
N LEU A 50 -39.55 -2.71 -24.26
CA LEU A 50 -39.45 -1.32 -23.82
C LEU A 50 -39.15 -0.37 -24.97
N ARG A 51 -38.40 -0.82 -25.98
CA ARG A 51 -38.18 -0.06 -27.22
C ARG A 51 -39.47 0.10 -28.01
N ASP A 52 -40.33 -0.92 -28.04
CA ASP A 52 -41.63 -0.81 -28.68
C ASP A 52 -42.55 0.19 -27.96
N ILE A 53 -42.52 0.20 -26.62
CA ILE A 53 -43.22 1.21 -25.81
C ILE A 53 -42.66 2.62 -26.09
N SER A 54 -41.33 2.79 -26.16
CA SER A 54 -40.70 4.07 -26.50
C SER A 54 -41.14 4.60 -27.87
N LYS A 55 -41.21 3.72 -28.88
CA LYS A 55 -41.68 4.09 -30.23
C LYS A 55 -43.14 4.55 -30.22
N ALA A 56 -44.00 3.93 -29.42
CA ALA A 56 -45.43 4.27 -29.30
C ALA A 56 -45.73 5.57 -28.54
N LEU A 57 -44.76 6.13 -27.79
CA LEU A 57 -44.97 7.37 -27.01
C LEU A 57 -45.02 8.63 -27.90
N PRO A 58 -46.04 9.50 -27.77
CA PRO A 58 -46.17 10.71 -28.59
C PRO A 58 -45.14 11.81 -28.24
N ALA A 59 -44.31 12.23 -29.20
CA ALA A 59 -43.25 13.22 -28.96
C ALA A 59 -43.65 14.65 -29.38
N LYS A 60 -44.76 15.17 -28.82
CA LYS A 60 -45.36 16.44 -29.27
C LYS A 60 -44.70 17.69 -28.66
N THR A 61 -44.15 17.61 -27.45
CA THR A 61 -43.45 18.73 -26.80
C THR A 61 -41.93 18.53 -26.75
N PRO A 62 -41.12 19.60 -26.70
CA PRO A 62 -39.67 19.49 -26.53
C PRO A 62 -39.27 18.76 -25.23
N GLY A 63 -40.09 18.88 -24.17
CA GLY A 63 -39.93 18.14 -22.93
C GLY A 63 -40.16 16.63 -23.11
N GLN A 64 -41.23 16.25 -23.81
CA GLN A 64 -41.54 14.85 -24.16
C GLN A 64 -40.47 14.21 -25.05
N GLN A 65 -39.90 14.96 -26.01
CA GLN A 65 -38.79 14.49 -26.85
C GLN A 65 -37.53 14.19 -26.03
N LYS A 66 -37.19 15.07 -25.07
CA LYS A 66 -36.05 14.84 -24.16
C LYS A 66 -36.28 13.61 -23.26
N GLN A 67 -37.48 13.44 -22.71
CA GLN A 67 -37.80 12.27 -21.88
C GLN A 67 -37.82 10.97 -22.68
N LYS A 68 -38.26 11.00 -23.94
CA LYS A 68 -38.15 9.85 -24.85
C LYS A 68 -36.68 9.47 -25.13
N GLY A 69 -35.80 10.44 -25.36
CA GLY A 69 -34.36 10.19 -25.51
C GLY A 69 -33.71 9.64 -24.23
N LEU A 70 -34.12 10.13 -23.05
CA LEU A 70 -33.67 9.60 -21.76
C LEU A 70 -34.18 8.17 -21.50
N LEU A 71 -35.39 7.86 -21.95
CA LEU A 71 -35.96 6.52 -21.90
C LEU A 71 -35.17 5.55 -22.80
N ASP A 72 -34.88 5.93 -24.04
CA ASP A 72 -34.08 5.12 -24.97
C ASP A 72 -32.65 4.90 -24.43
N TYR A 73 -32.02 5.94 -23.87
CA TYR A 73 -30.71 5.83 -23.24
C TYR A 73 -30.71 4.89 -22.01
N ALA A 74 -31.78 4.92 -21.20
CA ALA A 74 -31.93 4.04 -20.06
C ALA A 74 -32.17 2.57 -20.48
N ILE A 75 -32.86 2.36 -21.61
CA ILE A 75 -33.06 1.04 -22.21
C ILE A 75 -31.73 0.47 -22.72
N ASP A 76 -30.90 1.28 -23.39
CA ASP A 76 -29.57 0.86 -23.87
C ASP A 76 -28.61 0.51 -22.72
N ARG A 77 -28.75 1.18 -21.57
CA ARG A 77 -27.94 0.95 -20.36
C ARG A 77 -28.51 -0.13 -19.43
N LEU A 78 -29.60 -0.81 -19.82
CA LEU A 78 -30.29 -1.83 -19.02
C LEU A 78 -30.68 -1.34 -17.61
N ASN A 79 -31.00 -0.05 -17.46
CA ASN A 79 -31.24 0.59 -16.16
C ASN A 79 -32.73 0.79 -15.90
N TRP A 80 -33.26 0.03 -14.93
CA TRP A 80 -34.69 0.05 -14.59
C TRP A 80 -35.16 1.31 -13.87
N GLU A 81 -34.29 1.91 -13.05
CA GLU A 81 -34.58 3.16 -12.37
C GLU A 81 -34.65 4.34 -13.35
N GLY A 82 -33.77 4.34 -14.36
CA GLY A 82 -33.78 5.31 -15.45
C GLY A 82 -35.06 5.25 -16.27
N VAL A 83 -35.51 4.03 -16.64
CA VAL A 83 -36.77 3.81 -17.37
C VAL A 83 -37.97 4.32 -16.58
N LYS A 84 -38.06 3.98 -15.29
CA LYS A 84 -39.15 4.43 -14.40
C LYS A 84 -39.18 5.95 -14.29
N THR A 85 -38.01 6.58 -14.10
CA THR A 85 -37.90 8.03 -13.94
C THR A 85 -38.30 8.76 -15.21
N ALA A 86 -37.86 8.28 -16.39
CA ALA A 86 -38.21 8.87 -17.67
C ALA A 86 -39.72 8.75 -17.98
N LEU A 87 -40.36 7.62 -17.68
CA LEU A 87 -41.80 7.42 -17.87
C LEU A 87 -42.65 8.28 -16.95
N VAL A 88 -42.29 8.38 -15.66
CA VAL A 88 -42.99 9.23 -14.71
C VAL A 88 -42.85 10.71 -15.08
N ALA A 89 -41.64 11.13 -15.47
CA ALA A 89 -41.39 12.48 -15.95
C ALA A 89 -42.15 12.78 -17.25
N TYR A 90 -42.28 11.81 -18.16
CA TYR A 90 -43.06 11.92 -19.38
C TYR A 90 -44.55 12.12 -19.12
N GLY A 91 -45.13 11.39 -18.15
CA GLY A 91 -46.53 11.55 -17.74
C GLY A 91 -46.86 12.90 -17.11
N GLY A 92 -45.84 13.64 -16.65
CA GLY A 92 -45.98 15.03 -16.19
C GLY A 92 -46.26 16.05 -17.31
N PHE A 93 -46.18 15.64 -18.58
CA PHE A 93 -46.47 16.48 -19.74
C PHE A 93 -47.81 16.08 -20.38
N VAL A 94 -48.93 16.33 -19.69
CA VAL A 94 -50.28 16.23 -20.30
C VAL A 94 -50.56 17.50 -21.11
N PRO A 95 -50.98 17.42 -22.39
CA PRO A 95 -51.42 18.58 -23.14
C PRO A 95 -52.84 18.97 -22.69
N THR A 96 -52.99 20.13 -22.07
CA THR A 96 -54.30 20.76 -21.88
C THR A 96 -54.80 21.24 -23.25
N THR A 97 -55.81 20.58 -23.79
CA THR A 97 -56.58 21.09 -24.93
C THR A 97 -57.24 22.42 -24.55
N PRO A 98 -57.23 23.46 -25.41
CA PRO A 98 -57.76 24.76 -25.06
C PRO A 98 -59.24 24.84 -25.46
N GLU A 99 -60.16 24.70 -24.50
CA GLU A 99 -61.53 25.17 -24.69
C GLU A 99 -62.24 25.38 -23.35
N ALA A 100 -62.41 26.66 -23.01
CA ALA A 100 -63.54 27.29 -22.31
C ALA A 100 -63.04 28.42 -21.40
N ALA A 101 -63.08 29.63 -21.93
CA ALA A 101 -63.06 30.85 -21.13
C ALA A 101 -64.28 30.86 -20.20
N GLY A 102 -64.03 30.97 -18.90
CA GLY A 102 -65.04 31.14 -17.86
C GLY A 102 -64.45 32.00 -16.77
N THR A 103 -64.69 33.30 -16.88
CA THR A 103 -64.39 34.39 -15.95
C THR A 103 -64.59 34.02 -14.47
N THR A 104 -63.59 34.30 -13.64
CA THR A 104 -63.74 35.00 -12.35
C THR A 104 -62.36 35.35 -11.81
N GLU A 105 -61.91 36.58 -12.09
CA GLU A 105 -60.98 37.27 -11.21
C GLU A 105 -61.75 37.72 -9.95
N ALA A 106 -61.09 37.54 -8.80
CA ALA A 106 -61.10 38.38 -7.60
C ALA A 106 -61.31 37.57 -6.31
N SER A 107 -60.20 37.09 -5.74
CA SER A 107 -59.86 37.27 -4.32
C SER A 107 -58.73 36.32 -3.89
N VAL A 108 -57.46 36.72 -4.05
CA VAL A 108 -56.31 36.31 -3.18
C VAL A 108 -55.05 37.08 -3.61
N VAL A 109 -54.96 38.36 -3.27
CA VAL A 109 -53.70 39.13 -3.43
C VAL A 109 -53.01 39.45 -2.09
N ALA A 110 -53.52 38.94 -0.96
CA ALA A 110 -52.93 39.21 0.35
C ALA A 110 -52.02 38.10 0.90
N ASN A 111 -52.03 36.88 0.34
CA ASN A 111 -51.19 35.76 0.80
C ASN A 111 -49.96 35.46 -0.08
N GLY A 112 -49.82 36.11 -1.24
CA GLY A 112 -48.73 35.85 -2.18
C GLY A 112 -47.39 36.47 -1.78
N ALA A 113 -47.39 37.61 -1.08
CA ALA A 113 -46.17 38.30 -0.67
C ALA A 113 -45.47 37.64 0.52
N ALA A 114 -46.24 37.08 1.47
CA ALA A 114 -45.68 36.34 2.61
C ALA A 114 -45.13 34.96 2.17
N ALA A 115 -45.83 34.27 1.27
CA ALA A 115 -45.38 32.99 0.70
C ALA A 115 -44.18 33.14 -0.24
N SER A 116 -44.09 34.22 -1.02
CA SER A 116 -42.93 34.51 -1.87
C SER A 116 -41.72 34.99 -1.06
N ALA A 117 -41.93 35.75 0.02
CA ALA A 117 -40.89 36.13 0.96
C ALA A 117 -40.36 34.93 1.78
N SER A 118 -41.24 34.02 2.23
CA SER A 118 -40.81 32.78 2.90
C SER A 118 -40.09 31.81 1.95
N ALA A 119 -40.56 31.68 0.70
CA ALA A 119 -39.86 30.91 -0.34
C ALA A 119 -38.50 31.53 -0.71
N SER A 120 -38.42 32.86 -0.72
CA SER A 120 -37.17 33.62 -0.90
C SER A 120 -36.19 33.40 0.27
N MET A 121 -36.67 33.43 1.52
CA MET A 121 -35.84 33.15 2.69
C MET A 121 -35.33 31.71 2.73
N LEU A 122 -36.20 30.72 2.45
CA LEU A 122 -35.81 29.31 2.34
C LEU A 122 -34.79 29.09 1.22
N SER A 123 -34.93 29.82 0.10
CA SER A 123 -33.96 29.79 -1.00
C SER A 123 -32.62 30.40 -0.60
N ALA A 124 -32.62 31.48 0.18
CA ALA A 124 -31.40 32.12 0.68
C ALA A 124 -30.66 31.26 1.72
N GLU A 125 -31.38 30.63 2.66
CA GLU A 125 -30.80 29.68 3.61
C GLU A 125 -30.24 28.44 2.91
N PHE A 126 -30.96 27.88 1.93
CA PHE A 126 -30.49 26.75 1.13
C PHE A 126 -29.22 27.08 0.33
N MET A 127 -29.17 28.24 -0.33
CA MET A 127 -27.97 28.72 -1.02
C MET A 127 -26.78 28.91 -0.06
N GLY A 128 -27.04 29.42 1.15
CA GLY A 128 -26.04 29.53 2.20
C GLY A 128 -25.50 28.17 2.66
N GLN A 129 -26.37 27.17 2.82
CA GLN A 129 -25.96 25.80 3.18
C GLN A 129 -25.16 25.13 2.05
N MET A 130 -25.58 25.32 0.80
CA MET A 130 -24.82 24.84 -0.37
C MET A 130 -23.43 25.47 -0.45
N GLY A 131 -23.33 26.78 -0.19
CA GLY A 131 -22.05 27.47 -0.12
C GLY A 131 -21.12 26.87 0.95
N LYS A 132 -21.64 26.63 2.16
CA LYS A 132 -20.87 25.97 3.24
C LYS A 132 -20.41 24.56 2.86
N MET A 133 -21.27 23.78 2.21
CA MET A 133 -20.92 22.43 1.76
C MET A 133 -19.77 22.47 0.75
N ILE A 134 -19.83 23.36 -0.23
CA ILE A 134 -18.77 23.58 -1.22
C ILE A 134 -17.46 24.01 -0.53
N GLU A 135 -17.55 24.89 0.47
CA GLU A 135 -16.40 25.38 1.24
C GLU A 135 -15.73 24.26 2.06
N TYR A 136 -16.51 23.32 2.63
CA TYR A 136 -15.97 22.16 3.35
C TYR A 136 -15.42 21.05 2.44
N LEU A 137 -15.88 20.97 1.19
CA LEU A 137 -15.38 20.02 0.20
C LEU A 137 -14.02 20.44 -0.39
N GLN A 138 -13.74 21.75 -0.44
CA GLN A 138 -12.56 22.30 -1.10
C GLN A 138 -11.22 21.69 -0.60
N PRO A 139 -10.95 21.53 0.71
CA PRO A 139 -9.69 20.95 1.17
C PRO A 139 -9.50 19.47 0.78
N ALA A 140 -10.59 18.73 0.58
CA ALA A 140 -10.52 17.31 0.24
C ALA A 140 -10.13 17.06 -1.22
N LEU A 141 -10.34 18.06 -2.08
CA LEU A 141 -10.10 18.05 -3.52
C LEU A 141 -8.70 18.59 -3.90
N GLY A 142 -7.95 19.12 -2.93
CA GLY A 142 -6.66 19.75 -3.16
C GLY A 142 -6.76 21.10 -3.90
N ASN A 143 -5.61 21.67 -4.23
CA ASN A 143 -5.49 22.95 -4.94
C ASN A 143 -4.88 22.79 -6.35
N ASP A 144 -4.77 21.56 -6.85
CA ASP A 144 -4.01 21.25 -8.08
C ASP A 144 -4.75 21.70 -9.35
N ASP A 145 -6.09 21.82 -9.31
CA ASP A 145 -6.91 22.35 -10.41
C ASP A 145 -7.26 23.83 -10.15
N GLU A 146 -6.40 24.74 -10.64
CA GLU A 146 -6.58 26.20 -10.52
C GLU A 146 -7.96 26.67 -11.01
N ARG A 147 -8.44 26.10 -12.12
CA ARG A 147 -9.70 26.49 -12.72
C ARG A 147 -10.87 26.03 -11.84
N LEU A 148 -10.76 24.90 -11.11
CA LEU A 148 -11.78 24.49 -10.14
C LEU A 148 -11.83 25.46 -8.97
N VAL A 149 -10.67 25.92 -8.49
CA VAL A 149 -10.59 26.93 -7.42
C VAL A 149 -11.25 28.24 -7.87
N GLU A 150 -10.98 28.72 -9.08
CA GLU A 150 -11.61 29.91 -9.65
C GLU A 150 -13.14 29.77 -9.77
N GLN A 151 -13.62 28.63 -10.27
CA GLN A 151 -15.05 28.34 -10.38
C GLN A 151 -15.72 28.23 -9.02
N THR A 152 -15.05 27.65 -8.04
CA THR A 152 -15.51 27.56 -6.65
C THR A 152 -15.68 28.96 -6.07
N ALA A 153 -14.68 29.84 -6.23
CA ALA A 153 -14.75 31.21 -5.76
C ALA A 153 -15.87 32.02 -6.43
N THR A 154 -16.03 31.85 -7.75
CA THR A 154 -17.09 32.53 -8.52
C THR A 154 -18.48 32.04 -8.11
N LEU A 155 -18.65 30.73 -7.90
CA LEU A 155 -19.91 30.14 -7.43
C LEU A 155 -20.24 30.56 -6.00
N LEU A 156 -19.27 30.55 -5.07
CA LEU A 156 -19.46 31.04 -3.70
C LEU A 156 -19.85 32.53 -3.67
N LYS A 157 -19.25 33.35 -4.52
CA LYS A 157 -19.61 34.76 -4.66
C LYS A 157 -21.04 34.94 -5.17
N ALA A 158 -21.47 34.12 -6.13
CA ALA A 158 -22.85 34.11 -6.64
C ALA A 158 -23.85 33.64 -5.57
N LEU A 159 -23.54 32.57 -4.82
CA LEU A 159 -24.41 32.02 -3.78
C LEU A 159 -24.58 32.94 -2.56
N ARG A 160 -23.63 33.86 -2.31
CA ARG A 160 -23.68 34.85 -1.22
C ARG A 160 -24.45 36.14 -1.59
N GLN A 161 -24.81 36.35 -2.84
CA GLN A 161 -25.52 37.55 -3.28
C GLN A 161 -27.04 37.39 -3.07
N PRO A 162 -27.74 38.40 -2.49
CA PRO A 162 -29.15 38.29 -2.12
C PRO A 162 -30.16 38.40 -3.28
N LYS A 163 -29.73 38.80 -4.48
CA LYS A 163 -30.59 38.97 -5.67
C LYS A 163 -29.94 38.37 -6.92
N VAL A 164 -29.80 37.05 -6.96
CA VAL A 164 -29.18 36.38 -8.11
C VAL A 164 -30.22 35.69 -8.98
N ASP A 165 -30.01 35.74 -10.29
CA ASP A 165 -30.73 34.92 -11.25
C ASP A 165 -30.50 33.43 -10.98
N MET A 166 -31.57 32.75 -10.55
CA MET A 166 -31.56 31.32 -10.24
C MET A 166 -31.17 30.47 -11.46
N ALA A 167 -31.43 30.94 -12.68
CA ALA A 167 -31.03 30.23 -13.90
C ALA A 167 -29.50 30.26 -14.09
N ALA A 168 -28.88 31.41 -13.85
CA ALA A 168 -27.42 31.56 -13.90
C ALA A 168 -26.72 30.71 -12.82
N VAL A 169 -27.22 30.73 -11.58
CA VAL A 169 -26.68 29.88 -10.49
C VAL A 169 -26.80 28.40 -10.83
N LYS A 170 -27.95 27.97 -11.36
CA LYS A 170 -28.15 26.59 -11.80
C LYS A 170 -27.13 26.17 -12.87
N LEU A 171 -26.86 27.03 -13.86
CA LEU A 171 -25.86 26.74 -14.90
C LEU A 171 -24.45 26.64 -14.31
N MET A 172 -24.09 27.55 -13.40
CA MET A 172 -22.80 27.52 -12.70
C MET A 172 -22.65 26.26 -11.85
N LEU A 173 -23.73 25.82 -11.18
CA LEU A 173 -23.76 24.59 -10.39
C LEU A 173 -23.60 23.33 -11.23
N VAL A 174 -24.25 23.28 -12.39
CA VAL A 174 -24.11 22.15 -13.32
C VAL A 174 -22.65 22.07 -13.81
N ASN A 175 -22.10 23.19 -14.26
CA ASN A 175 -20.71 23.25 -14.74
C ASN A 175 -19.70 22.91 -13.62
N TYR A 176 -19.94 23.42 -12.41
CA TYR A 176 -19.15 23.11 -11.23
C TYR A 176 -19.24 21.63 -10.86
N SER A 177 -20.44 21.05 -10.85
CA SER A 177 -20.66 19.63 -10.53
C SER A 177 -19.92 18.70 -11.49
N TYR A 178 -19.87 19.02 -12.79
CA TYR A 178 -19.11 18.24 -13.75
C TYR A 178 -17.60 18.31 -13.48
N ARG A 179 -17.06 19.49 -13.17
CA ARG A 179 -15.62 19.61 -12.88
C ARG A 179 -15.24 19.04 -11.52
N LEU A 180 -16.13 19.19 -10.55
CA LEU A 180 -16.01 18.56 -9.24
C LEU A 180 -15.95 17.03 -9.34
N SER A 181 -16.74 16.40 -10.23
CA SER A 181 -16.68 14.94 -10.38
C SER A 181 -15.32 14.47 -10.90
N PHE A 182 -14.75 15.17 -11.89
CA PHE A 182 -13.41 14.84 -12.40
C PHE A 182 -12.32 15.05 -11.33
N ALA A 183 -12.35 16.18 -10.62
CA ALA A 183 -11.37 16.45 -9.58
C ALA A 183 -11.49 15.47 -8.39
N ALA A 184 -12.72 15.08 -8.02
CA ALA A 184 -12.93 14.08 -6.97
C ALA A 184 -12.43 12.69 -7.38
N GLU A 185 -12.65 12.29 -8.65
CA GLU A 185 -12.15 11.04 -9.20
C GLU A 185 -10.61 11.02 -9.26
N ASP A 186 -10.00 12.08 -9.78
CA ASP A 186 -8.54 12.24 -9.85
C ASP A 186 -7.90 12.18 -8.46
N GLN A 187 -8.45 12.93 -7.48
CA GLN A 187 -7.96 12.90 -6.11
C GLN A 187 -8.14 11.53 -5.43
N ALA A 188 -9.20 10.78 -5.76
CA ALA A 188 -9.36 9.41 -5.29
C ALA A 188 -8.34 8.46 -5.91
N GLU A 189 -8.05 8.62 -7.21
CA GLU A 189 -7.05 7.85 -7.93
C GLU A 189 -5.62 8.15 -7.46
N ILE A 190 -5.29 9.42 -7.22
CA ILE A 190 -4.01 9.85 -6.63
C ILE A 190 -3.81 9.18 -5.27
N LYS A 191 -4.80 9.25 -4.37
CA LYS A 191 -4.72 8.61 -3.04
C LYS A 191 -4.51 7.10 -3.16
N LYS A 192 -5.21 6.43 -4.08
CA LYS A 192 -5.04 4.99 -4.33
C LYS A 192 -3.65 4.67 -4.89
N THR A 193 -3.15 5.51 -5.79
CA THR A 193 -1.83 5.32 -6.42
C THR A 193 -0.70 5.57 -5.43
N LEU A 194 -0.77 6.63 -4.63
CA LEU A 194 0.18 6.89 -3.54
C LEU A 194 0.21 5.74 -2.53
N LEU A 195 -0.97 5.21 -2.16
CA LEU A 195 -1.07 4.04 -1.30
C LEU A 195 -0.39 2.82 -1.94
N LYS A 196 -0.61 2.57 -3.23
CA LYS A 196 0.04 1.49 -3.96
C LYS A 196 1.57 1.66 -4.01
N LEU A 197 2.05 2.87 -4.30
CA LEU A 197 3.47 3.19 -4.30
C LEU A 197 4.10 2.97 -2.91
N LEU A 198 3.40 3.35 -1.84
CA LEU A 198 3.85 3.09 -0.47
C LEU A 198 3.96 1.59 -0.18
N HIS A 199 2.99 0.79 -0.61
CA HIS A 199 3.06 -0.68 -0.47
C HIS A 199 4.24 -1.25 -1.25
N LEU A 200 4.48 -0.80 -2.49
CA LEU A 200 5.63 -1.23 -3.30
C LEU A 200 6.96 -0.88 -2.63
N VAL A 201 7.05 0.27 -1.96
CA VAL A 201 8.25 0.65 -1.19
C VAL A 201 8.46 -0.30 -0.01
N PHE A 202 7.40 -0.66 0.74
CA PHE A 202 7.52 -1.62 1.83
C PHE A 202 7.88 -3.03 1.35
N GLU A 203 7.31 -3.47 0.23
CA GLU A 203 7.63 -4.75 -0.41
C GLU A 203 9.09 -4.78 -0.87
N ASN A 204 9.56 -3.73 -1.56
CA ASN A 204 10.94 -3.63 -2.01
C ASN A 204 11.94 -3.63 -0.84
N ILE A 205 11.64 -2.94 0.26
CA ILE A 205 12.48 -2.94 1.47
C ILE A 205 12.46 -4.32 2.14
N ALA A 206 11.32 -5.01 2.17
CA ALA A 206 11.21 -6.35 2.70
C ALA A 206 12.03 -7.37 1.87
N GLU A 207 12.04 -7.22 0.54
CA GLU A 207 12.81 -8.08 -0.37
C GLU A 207 14.31 -7.79 -0.33
N LEU A 208 14.73 -6.53 -0.16
CA LEU A 208 16.16 -6.20 -0.06
C LEU A 208 16.79 -6.69 1.26
N GLY A 209 15.97 -6.90 2.30
CA GLY A 209 16.39 -7.37 3.61
C GLY A 209 16.33 -8.89 3.81
N VAL A 210 16.61 -9.71 2.79
CA VAL A 210 16.47 -11.19 2.84
C VAL A 210 17.17 -11.82 4.05
N GLU A 211 18.23 -11.21 4.58
CA GLU A 211 18.98 -11.70 5.74
C GLU A 211 18.36 -11.26 7.09
N GLU A 212 17.50 -10.24 7.11
CA GLU A 212 16.92 -9.68 8.33
C GLU A 212 15.42 -9.98 8.43
N GLN A 213 15.08 -11.21 8.85
CA GLN A 213 13.69 -11.66 9.01
C GLN A 213 12.84 -10.74 9.92
N TRP A 214 13.48 -10.01 10.85
CA TRP A 214 12.84 -8.96 11.66
C TRP A 214 12.32 -7.78 10.82
N LEU A 215 13.08 -7.36 9.79
CA LEU A 215 12.72 -6.26 8.90
C LEU A 215 11.44 -6.61 8.13
N LYS A 216 11.34 -7.84 7.62
CA LYS A 216 10.13 -8.36 6.97
C LYS A 216 8.91 -8.26 7.89
N GLY A 217 9.03 -8.68 9.16
CA GLY A 217 7.94 -8.59 10.12
C GLY A 217 7.49 -7.15 10.44
N GLN A 218 8.41 -6.18 10.42
CA GLN A 218 8.09 -4.76 10.53
C GLN A 218 7.44 -4.21 9.27
N MET A 219 7.92 -4.59 8.08
CA MET A 219 7.32 -4.21 6.81
C MET A 219 5.89 -4.73 6.69
N ASP A 220 5.62 -5.97 7.11
CA ASP A 220 4.26 -6.53 7.16
C ASP A 220 3.36 -5.74 8.13
N ALA A 221 3.92 -5.25 9.24
CA ALA A 221 3.17 -4.43 10.19
C ALA A 221 2.84 -3.05 9.59
N LEU A 222 3.78 -2.46 8.86
CA LEU A 222 3.58 -1.20 8.12
C LEU A 222 2.56 -1.37 6.99
N MET A 223 2.64 -2.45 6.20
CA MET A 223 1.64 -2.79 5.18
C MET A 223 0.24 -2.98 5.80
N THR A 224 0.15 -3.69 6.93
CA THR A 224 -1.14 -3.86 7.62
C THR A 224 -1.69 -2.52 8.12
N ALA A 225 -0.85 -1.65 8.69
CA ALA A 225 -1.27 -0.36 9.20
C ALA A 225 -1.61 0.65 8.09
N ALA A 226 -0.98 0.53 6.93
CA ALA A 226 -1.27 1.29 5.72
C ALA A 226 -2.46 0.74 4.91
N SER A 227 -3.10 -0.36 5.35
CA SER A 227 -4.29 -0.88 4.68
C SER A 227 -5.55 -0.03 4.97
N PRO A 228 -6.44 0.17 3.98
CA PRO A 228 -7.71 0.87 4.20
C PRO A 228 -8.60 0.22 5.27
N PRO A 229 -9.42 1.00 6.03
CA PRO A 229 -9.55 2.45 5.97
C PRO A 229 -8.36 3.17 6.61
N LEU A 230 -7.82 4.16 5.88
CA LEU A 230 -6.79 5.05 6.41
C LEU A 230 -7.43 6.02 7.40
N THR A 231 -6.87 6.07 8.60
CA THR A 231 -7.24 7.04 9.63
C THR A 231 -5.98 7.75 10.10
N LEU A 232 -6.09 9.00 10.57
CA LEU A 232 -4.94 9.75 11.07
C LEU A 232 -4.16 8.97 12.12
N ARG A 233 -4.86 8.31 13.05
CA ARG A 233 -4.24 7.43 14.06
C ARG A 233 -3.42 6.29 13.44
N ARG A 234 -3.93 5.65 12.38
CA ARG A 234 -3.18 4.59 11.68
C ARG A 234 -1.97 5.15 10.94
N LEU A 235 -2.08 6.34 10.36
CA LEU A 235 -0.95 7.02 9.72
C LEU A 235 0.12 7.43 10.74
N ASP A 236 -0.28 7.92 11.92
CA ASP A 236 0.64 8.20 13.03
C ASP A 236 1.35 6.91 13.51
N ASP A 237 0.61 5.81 13.60
CA ASP A 237 1.19 4.49 13.94
C ASP A 237 2.18 4.00 12.87
N VAL A 238 1.87 4.20 11.58
CA VAL A 238 2.79 3.92 10.46
C VAL A 238 4.04 4.79 10.57
N GLU A 239 3.90 6.09 10.84
CA GLU A 239 5.02 7.03 10.97
C GLU A 239 5.96 6.62 12.12
N ARG A 240 5.41 6.32 13.30
CA ARG A 240 6.20 5.87 14.46
C ARG A 240 6.97 4.59 14.16
N ARG A 241 6.29 3.58 13.60
CA ARG A 241 6.91 2.31 13.23
C ARG A 241 8.00 2.49 12.17
N LEU A 242 7.78 3.36 11.19
CA LEU A 242 8.78 3.66 10.16
C LEU A 242 10.01 4.33 10.78
N LYS A 243 9.84 5.26 11.72
CA LYS A 243 10.94 5.87 12.47
C LYS A 243 11.74 4.83 13.26
N ASP A 244 11.06 3.90 13.94
CA ASP A 244 11.72 2.82 14.68
C ASP A 244 12.52 1.90 13.75
N VAL A 245 11.98 1.58 12.57
CA VAL A 245 12.70 0.80 11.54
C VAL A 245 13.93 1.54 11.07
N ILE A 246 13.79 2.82 10.69
CA ILE A 246 14.92 3.64 10.21
C ILE A 246 16.02 3.73 11.27
N PHE A 247 15.66 3.89 12.54
CA PHE A 247 16.64 3.95 13.62
C PHE A 247 17.41 2.64 13.76
N LYS A 248 16.70 1.50 13.79
CA LYS A 248 17.32 0.18 13.92
C LYS A 248 18.17 -0.19 12.71
N GLN A 249 17.72 0.13 11.50
CA GLN A 249 18.50 -0.08 10.27
C GLN A 249 19.81 0.72 10.29
N LYS A 250 19.77 1.98 10.77
CA LYS A 250 20.99 2.79 10.93
C LYS A 250 21.95 2.20 11.96
N ASP A 251 21.44 1.72 13.09
CA ASP A 251 22.27 1.10 14.15
C ASP A 251 22.91 -0.21 13.65
N ALA A 252 22.14 -1.08 12.99
CA ALA A 252 22.64 -2.32 12.40
C ALA A 252 23.72 -2.04 11.34
N HIS A 253 23.48 -1.11 10.42
CA HIS A 253 24.45 -0.71 9.42
C HIS A 253 25.73 -0.12 10.06
N ALA A 254 25.60 0.73 11.09
CA ALA A 254 26.76 1.28 11.78
C ALA A 254 27.61 0.18 12.45
N LYS A 255 26.98 -0.81 13.07
CA LYS A 255 27.66 -1.98 13.66
C LYS A 255 28.36 -2.83 12.60
N ALA A 256 27.69 -3.11 11.48
CA ALA A 256 28.28 -3.87 10.38
C ALA A 256 29.52 -3.18 9.80
N VAL A 257 29.45 -1.87 9.56
CA VAL A 257 30.60 -1.08 9.07
C VAL A 257 31.73 -1.04 10.10
N ALA A 258 31.42 -0.94 11.39
CA ALA A 258 32.42 -0.97 12.45
C ALA A 258 33.15 -2.32 12.50
N LEU A 259 32.41 -3.43 12.48
CA LEU A 259 32.97 -4.79 12.45
C LEU A 259 33.82 -5.03 11.20
N GLN A 260 33.36 -4.58 10.03
CA GLN A 260 34.15 -4.69 8.80
C GLN A 260 35.46 -3.89 8.87
N LYS A 261 35.43 -2.71 9.51
CA LYS A 261 36.64 -1.90 9.72
C LYS A 261 37.60 -2.59 10.69
N GLU A 262 37.08 -3.16 11.77
CA GLU A 262 37.87 -3.89 12.75
C GLU A 262 38.53 -5.14 12.14
N MET A 263 37.79 -5.95 11.37
CA MET A 263 38.37 -7.07 10.61
C MET A 263 39.48 -6.64 9.66
N ARG A 264 39.30 -5.53 8.93
CA ARG A 264 40.36 -4.99 8.04
C ARG A 264 41.59 -4.56 8.83
N GLN A 265 41.40 -3.94 9.99
CA GLN A 265 42.50 -3.54 10.87
C GLN A 265 43.26 -4.78 11.36
N MET A 266 42.54 -5.80 11.85
CA MET A 266 43.15 -7.07 12.31
C MET A 266 43.92 -7.77 11.19
N LEU A 267 43.37 -7.83 9.97
CA LEU A 267 44.05 -8.42 8.81
C LEU A 267 45.31 -7.63 8.42
N ALA A 268 45.29 -6.31 8.50
CA ALA A 268 46.48 -5.49 8.25
C ALA A 268 47.58 -5.78 9.28
N THR A 269 47.24 -5.79 10.56
CA THR A 269 48.17 -6.15 11.64
C THR A 269 48.73 -7.57 11.47
N PHE A 270 47.88 -8.52 11.07
CA PHE A 270 48.30 -9.88 10.78
C PHE A 270 49.34 -9.96 9.65
N ILE A 271 49.12 -9.23 8.54
CA ILE A 271 50.05 -9.17 7.41
C ILE A 271 51.39 -8.54 7.84
N ASP A 272 51.36 -7.45 8.61
CA ASP A 272 52.58 -6.81 9.10
C ASP A 272 53.40 -7.75 10.01
N ARG A 273 52.73 -8.55 10.85
CA ARG A 273 53.39 -9.55 11.70
C ARG A 273 53.99 -10.69 10.90
N LEU A 274 53.33 -11.16 9.84
CA LEU A 274 53.89 -12.16 8.93
C LEU A 274 55.10 -11.62 8.17
N ALA A 275 55.05 -10.35 7.72
CA ALA A 275 56.18 -9.71 7.07
C ALA A 275 57.39 -9.58 8.01
N GLN A 276 57.16 -9.17 9.26
CA GLN A 276 58.20 -9.10 10.29
C GLN A 276 58.84 -10.48 10.55
N MET A 277 58.04 -11.55 10.64
CA MET A 277 58.54 -12.92 10.83
C MET A 277 59.35 -13.41 9.63
N SER A 278 58.95 -13.06 8.40
CA SER A 278 59.72 -13.39 7.20
C SER A 278 61.07 -12.67 7.21
N GLN A 279 61.12 -11.40 7.63
CA GLN A 279 62.35 -10.63 7.72
C GLN A 279 63.29 -11.19 8.79
N SER A 280 62.79 -11.47 10.01
CA SER A 280 63.62 -12.04 11.08
C SER A 280 64.15 -13.43 10.73
N SER A 281 63.33 -14.27 10.10
CA SER A 281 63.77 -15.56 9.56
C SER A 281 64.85 -15.40 8.50
N GLY A 282 64.75 -14.40 7.63
CA GLY A 282 65.80 -14.07 6.64
C GLY A 282 67.12 -13.69 7.31
N THR A 283 67.08 -12.79 8.30
CA THR A 283 68.30 -12.39 9.03
C THR A 283 68.93 -13.55 9.83
N PHE A 284 68.11 -14.47 10.34
CA PHE A 284 68.60 -15.67 11.01
C PHE A 284 69.27 -16.62 10.02
N GLN A 285 68.67 -16.83 8.85
CA GLN A 285 69.23 -17.64 7.76
C GLN A 285 70.59 -17.09 7.31
N GLU A 286 70.71 -15.77 7.09
CA GLU A 286 71.97 -15.11 6.73
C GLU A 286 73.06 -15.35 7.79
N LYS A 287 72.75 -15.14 9.07
CA LYS A 287 73.70 -15.41 10.16
C LYS A 287 74.13 -16.88 10.24
N LEU A 288 73.22 -17.80 9.94
CA LEU A 288 73.49 -19.23 9.94
C LEU A 288 74.41 -19.61 8.78
N GLU A 289 74.19 -19.04 7.59
CA GLU A 289 75.05 -19.25 6.41
C GLU A 289 76.45 -18.64 6.61
N ASP A 290 76.53 -17.43 7.16
CA ASP A 290 77.81 -16.79 7.50
C ASP A 290 78.58 -17.58 8.55
N SER A 291 77.88 -18.06 9.58
CA SER A 291 78.46 -18.94 10.60
C SER A 291 78.95 -20.26 10.00
N ALA A 292 78.20 -20.86 9.08
CA ALA A 292 78.61 -22.08 8.39
C ALA A 292 79.88 -21.86 7.55
N ARG A 293 79.98 -20.74 6.83
CA ARG A 293 81.19 -20.36 6.07
C ARG A 293 82.39 -20.12 6.99
N GLN A 294 82.19 -19.46 8.13
CA GLN A 294 83.27 -19.23 9.10
C GLN A 294 83.76 -20.54 9.73
N ILE A 295 82.86 -21.50 10.00
CA ILE A 295 83.22 -22.84 10.48
C ILE A 295 84.01 -23.61 9.41
N GLU A 296 83.61 -23.54 8.14
CA GLU A 296 84.29 -24.19 7.02
C GLU A 296 85.71 -23.64 6.80
N GLN A 297 85.92 -22.34 7.02
CA GLN A 297 87.21 -21.67 6.86
C GLN A 297 88.10 -21.71 8.11
N ALA A 298 87.55 -22.14 9.26
CA ALA A 298 88.27 -22.15 10.53
C ALA A 298 89.45 -23.14 10.50
N LYS A 299 90.64 -22.68 10.87
CA LYS A 299 91.85 -23.50 10.88
C LYS A 299 92.14 -24.10 12.26
N SER A 300 91.40 -23.66 13.28
CA SER A 300 91.58 -24.13 14.65
C SER A 300 90.25 -24.16 15.43
N ILE A 301 90.17 -25.05 16.43
CA ILE A 301 89.00 -25.16 17.34
C ILE A 301 88.75 -23.86 18.12
N ALA A 302 89.79 -23.07 18.38
CA ALA A 302 89.67 -21.79 19.06
C ALA A 302 88.88 -20.76 18.25
N GLU A 303 88.91 -20.83 16.91
CA GLU A 303 88.16 -19.97 16.00
C GLU A 303 86.67 -20.37 15.90
N ILE A 304 86.33 -21.62 16.21
CA ILE A 304 84.96 -22.15 16.10
C ILE A 304 84.10 -21.79 17.32
N ALA A 305 84.70 -21.73 18.51
CA ALA A 305 84.00 -21.41 19.76
C ALA A 305 83.19 -20.10 19.74
N PRO A 306 83.70 -18.95 19.25
CA PRO A 306 82.92 -17.72 19.16
C PRO A 306 81.76 -17.81 18.16
N VAL A 307 81.95 -18.51 17.02
CA VAL A 307 80.91 -18.70 16.00
C VAL A 307 79.76 -19.54 16.53
N LEU A 308 80.06 -20.64 17.25
CA LEU A 308 79.04 -21.44 17.93
C LEU A 308 78.23 -20.62 18.94
N LYS A 309 78.89 -19.72 19.69
CA LYS A 309 78.20 -18.83 20.65
C LYS A 309 77.27 -17.85 19.93
N GLU A 310 77.66 -17.35 18.76
CA GLU A 310 76.83 -16.48 17.92
C GLU A 310 75.62 -17.22 17.36
N VAL A 311 75.80 -18.43 16.80
CA VAL A 311 74.70 -19.28 16.30
C VAL A 311 73.70 -19.60 17.40
N VAL A 312 74.17 -19.98 18.58
CA VAL A 312 73.30 -20.27 19.73
C VAL A 312 72.55 -19.01 20.17
N GLY A 313 73.22 -17.85 20.18
CA GLY A 313 72.58 -16.56 20.46
C GLY A 313 71.50 -16.22 19.44
N ALA A 314 71.80 -16.30 18.15
CA ALA A 314 70.87 -16.07 17.05
C ALA A 314 69.67 -17.04 17.09
N THR A 315 69.92 -18.32 17.38
CA THR A 315 68.88 -19.35 17.51
C THR A 315 67.96 -19.05 18.69
N ARG A 316 68.51 -18.61 19.82
CA ARG A 316 67.71 -18.25 21.00
C ARG A 316 66.85 -17.00 20.75
N SER A 317 67.40 -15.99 20.07
CA SER A 317 66.64 -14.81 19.67
C SER A 317 65.51 -15.15 18.70
N MET A 318 65.78 -15.97 17.68
CA MET A 318 64.77 -16.44 16.72
C MET A 318 63.67 -17.27 17.39
N ALA A 319 64.03 -18.14 18.34
CA ALA A 319 63.07 -18.91 19.11
C ALA A 319 62.16 -18.01 19.96
N GLN A 320 62.73 -16.99 20.61
CA GLN A 320 61.98 -16.02 21.40
C GLN A 320 61.05 -15.16 20.53
N GLU A 321 61.53 -14.62 19.42
CA GLU A 321 60.73 -13.81 18.50
C GLU A 321 59.61 -14.62 17.84
N SER A 322 59.91 -15.87 17.43
CA SER A 322 58.90 -16.80 16.93
C SER A 322 57.84 -17.13 17.98
N GLN A 323 58.21 -17.23 19.25
CA GLN A 323 57.26 -17.49 20.33
C GLN A 323 56.33 -16.30 20.54
N VAL A 324 56.87 -15.08 20.60
CA VAL A 324 56.08 -13.84 20.73
C VAL A 324 55.09 -13.71 19.56
N VAL A 325 55.54 -13.87 18.31
CA VAL A 325 54.67 -13.78 17.15
C VAL A 325 53.60 -14.88 17.17
N ARG A 326 53.93 -16.11 17.56
CA ARG A 326 52.93 -17.19 17.69
C ARG A 326 51.87 -16.86 18.74
N ASP A 327 52.27 -16.31 19.89
CA ASP A 327 51.34 -15.94 20.96
C ASP A 327 50.41 -14.80 20.52
N GLU A 328 50.94 -13.77 19.82
CA GLU A 328 50.14 -12.68 19.25
C GLU A 328 49.16 -13.18 18.17
N LEU A 329 49.60 -14.03 17.24
CA LEU A 329 48.74 -14.62 16.21
C LEU A 329 47.64 -15.51 16.82
N ARG A 330 47.97 -16.24 17.89
CA ARG A 330 46.98 -17.02 18.63
C ARG A 330 45.94 -16.13 19.30
N SER A 331 46.36 -15.04 19.95
CA SER A 331 45.45 -14.06 20.56
C SER A 331 44.51 -13.44 19.51
N MET A 332 45.04 -12.98 18.37
CA MET A 332 44.23 -12.42 17.28
C MET A 332 43.24 -13.45 16.72
N ARG A 333 43.64 -14.73 16.61
CA ARG A 333 42.75 -15.81 16.18
C ARG A 333 41.63 -16.09 17.19
N GLU A 334 41.95 -16.10 18.49
CA GLU A 334 40.95 -16.27 19.55
C GLU A 334 39.95 -15.10 19.55
N GLN A 335 40.43 -13.87 19.36
CA GLN A 335 39.57 -12.69 19.27
C GLN A 335 38.66 -12.73 18.03
N ALA A 336 39.20 -13.01 16.84
CA ALA A 336 38.40 -13.17 15.63
C ALA A 336 37.34 -14.28 15.76
N SER A 337 37.69 -15.41 16.40
CA SER A 337 36.73 -16.48 16.66
C SER A 337 35.65 -16.07 17.67
N SER A 338 35.97 -15.21 18.63
CA SER A 338 35.00 -14.66 19.58
C SER A 338 34.03 -13.72 18.88
N ASP A 339 34.54 -12.80 18.04
CA ASP A 339 33.72 -11.85 17.29
C ASP A 339 32.79 -12.58 16.30
N GLU A 340 33.29 -13.64 15.65
CA GLU A 340 32.49 -14.49 14.78
C GLU A 340 31.39 -15.25 15.56
N ALA A 341 31.70 -15.71 16.78
CA ALA A 341 30.71 -16.33 17.66
C ALA A 341 29.66 -15.34 18.17
N GLU A 342 30.05 -14.09 18.48
CA GLU A 342 29.12 -13.03 18.86
C GLU A 342 28.21 -12.64 17.69
N LEU A 343 28.75 -12.50 16.48
CA LEU A 343 27.98 -12.30 15.25
C LEU A 343 26.95 -13.42 15.04
N ALA A 344 27.37 -14.67 15.21
CA ALA A 344 26.48 -15.82 15.09
C ALA A 344 25.42 -15.89 16.21
N LYS A 345 25.72 -15.38 17.40
CA LYS A 345 24.77 -15.27 18.51
C LYS A 345 23.75 -14.16 18.26
N LEU A 346 24.20 -12.98 17.82
CA LEU A 346 23.34 -11.86 17.45
C LEU A 346 22.36 -12.24 16.34
N HIS A 347 22.84 -12.95 15.30
CA HIS A 347 21.98 -13.52 14.26
C HIS A 347 20.92 -14.46 14.84
N ARG A 348 21.32 -15.40 15.72
CA ARG A 348 20.39 -16.32 16.38
C ARG A 348 19.38 -15.62 17.27
N GLU A 349 19.77 -14.56 17.98
CA GLU A 349 18.84 -13.76 18.79
C GLU A 349 17.86 -12.97 17.93
N LEU A 350 18.30 -12.42 16.80
CA LEU A 350 17.44 -11.80 15.79
C LEU A 350 16.42 -12.80 15.23
N ASP A 351 16.85 -14.01 14.87
CA ASP A 351 15.97 -15.09 14.40
C ASP A 351 15.01 -15.56 15.49
N ARG A 352 15.46 -15.64 16.74
CA ARG A 352 14.61 -16.01 17.86
C ARG A 352 13.55 -14.96 18.14
N ILE A 353 13.92 -13.68 18.18
CA ILE A 353 12.96 -12.56 18.35
C ILE A 353 11.98 -12.53 17.17
N SER A 354 12.46 -12.82 15.97
CA SER A 354 11.64 -12.93 14.75
C SER A 354 10.64 -14.09 14.83
N THR A 355 11.06 -15.29 15.25
CA THR A 355 10.16 -16.45 15.43
C THR A 355 9.20 -16.23 16.59
N GLN A 356 9.62 -15.63 17.69
CA GLN A 356 8.74 -15.30 18.80
C GLN A 356 7.69 -14.25 18.41
N ALA A 357 7.96 -13.41 17.41
CA ALA A 357 6.97 -12.52 16.80
C ALA A 357 5.98 -13.24 15.85
N ARG A 358 6.21 -14.52 15.50
CA ARG A 358 5.29 -15.38 14.72
C ARG A 358 4.38 -16.25 15.57
N HIS A 359 4.69 -16.41 16.85
CA HIS A 359 3.93 -17.24 17.77
C HIS A 359 3.22 -16.39 18.82
N ASP A 360 2.04 -16.82 19.25
CA ASP A 360 1.34 -16.22 20.38
C ASP A 360 2.04 -16.63 21.69
N PRO A 361 2.41 -15.67 22.56
CA PRO A 361 3.26 -15.94 23.74
C PRO A 361 2.57 -16.76 24.83
N LEU A 362 1.23 -16.84 24.81
CA LEU A 362 0.45 -17.57 25.81
C LEU A 362 0.11 -19.00 25.36
N THR A 363 -0.02 -19.22 24.06
CA THR A 363 -0.49 -20.50 23.52
C THR A 363 0.56 -21.25 22.70
N GLY A 364 1.65 -20.59 22.28
CA GLY A 364 2.69 -21.20 21.43
C GLY A 364 2.24 -21.51 20.00
N ALA A 365 0.95 -21.32 19.69
CA ALA A 365 0.41 -21.44 18.35
C ALA A 365 0.89 -20.29 17.46
N LEU A 366 0.91 -20.51 16.15
CA LEU A 366 1.17 -19.42 15.19
C LEU A 366 0.15 -18.30 15.44
N ASN A 367 0.63 -17.08 15.61
CA ASN A 367 -0.23 -15.92 15.67
C ASN A 367 -0.78 -15.62 14.27
N ARG A 368 -1.74 -14.69 14.17
CA ARG A 368 -2.42 -14.39 12.90
C ARG A 368 -1.45 -14.18 11.73
N LYS A 369 -0.33 -13.49 11.97
CA LYS A 369 0.72 -13.27 10.95
C LYS A 369 1.46 -14.56 10.59
N GLY A 370 1.85 -15.36 11.59
CA GLY A 370 2.51 -16.65 11.35
C GLY A 370 1.62 -17.64 10.58
N LEU A 371 0.30 -17.59 10.80
CA LEU A 371 -0.66 -18.41 10.07
C LEU A 371 -0.81 -17.96 8.62
N ASP A 372 -0.93 -16.65 8.37
CA ASP A 372 -1.05 -16.07 7.02
C ASP A 372 0.20 -16.34 6.16
N GLU A 373 1.41 -16.27 6.75
CA GLU A 373 2.66 -16.60 6.04
C GLU A 373 2.77 -18.08 5.69
N ALA A 374 2.42 -18.98 6.62
CA ALA A 374 2.46 -20.43 6.38
C ALA A 374 1.48 -20.84 5.27
N LEU A 375 0.29 -20.24 5.27
CA LEU A 375 -0.74 -20.51 4.28
C LEU A 375 -0.33 -20.01 2.89
N ASN A 376 0.25 -18.80 2.80
CA ASN A 376 0.78 -18.28 1.53
C ASN A 376 1.95 -19.10 0.97
N ARG A 377 2.76 -19.74 1.84
CA ARG A 377 3.88 -20.58 1.43
C ARG A 377 3.47 -21.97 0.93
N GLU A 378 2.32 -22.49 1.37
CA GLU A 378 1.78 -23.76 0.85
C GLU A 378 0.91 -23.57 -0.40
N VAL A 379 0.41 -22.36 -0.63
CA VAL A 379 -0.42 -22.02 -1.79
C VAL A 379 0.43 -21.57 -3.00
N SER A 380 1.66 -21.12 -2.77
CA SER A 380 2.65 -20.80 -3.81
C SER A 380 3.59 -21.96 -4.08
#